data_AF-A0A3C0JAH5-F1
#
_entry.id   AF-A0A3C0JAH5-F1
#
_cell.length_a   1.000
_cell.length_b   1.000
_cell.length_c   1.000
_cell.angle_alpha   90.00
_cell.angle_beta   90.00
_cell.angle_gamma   90.00
#
_symmetry.space_group_name_H-M   'P 1'
#
loop_
_entity.id
_entity.type
_entity.pdbx_description
1 polymer ?
#
loop_
_entity_poly.entity_id
_entity_poly.type
_entity_poly.pdbx_seq_one_letter_code
_entity_poly.pdbx_strand_id
1 'polypeptide(L)'
;MTEAQTHLAALADWIKASSAPRKTPLGGDTEVGPFAVLVPLAADQAPAPTFDREALPLWVLQAQAPADLPAIDTSAPASQDHKAQRLGHIVWMVQEGRFPGVQLIDLTDPGETLQAALDREAPGLDLDQTAAVFLPRW
;
A
#
# COMPACT_ATOMS: atom_id res chain seq x y z
N MET A 1 -3.77 -15.61 -12.93
CA MET A 1 -3.03 -14.74 -12.01
C MET A 1 -1.93 -14.08 -12.82
N THR A 2 -1.90 -12.75 -12.89
CA THR A 2 -0.86 -12.00 -13.61
C THR A 2 0.41 -11.87 -12.78
N GLU A 3 1.51 -11.43 -13.38
CA GLU A 3 2.74 -11.16 -12.63
C GLU A 3 2.54 -9.98 -11.67
N ALA A 4 1.82 -8.93 -12.11
CA ALA A 4 1.41 -7.82 -11.25
C ALA A 4 0.66 -8.30 -9.99
N GLN A 5 -0.29 -9.24 -10.13
CA GLN A 5 -1.00 -9.83 -8.99
C GLN A 5 -0.05 -10.59 -8.05
N THR A 6 0.97 -11.25 -8.58
CA THR A 6 1.99 -11.96 -7.80
C THR A 6 2.85 -10.98 -6.99
N HIS A 7 3.28 -9.89 -7.63
CA HIS A 7 4.05 -8.83 -6.96
C HIS A 7 3.24 -8.15 -5.87
N LEU A 8 1.96 -7.88 -6.14
CA LEU A 8 1.09 -7.23 -5.16
C LEU A 8 0.78 -8.15 -3.98
N ALA A 9 0.61 -9.46 -4.20
CA ALA A 9 0.47 -10.44 -3.13
C ALA A 9 1.72 -10.48 -2.23
N ALA A 10 2.93 -10.45 -2.81
CA ALA A 10 4.17 -10.43 -2.03
C ALA A 10 4.31 -9.17 -1.17
N LEU A 11 3.89 -8.00 -1.69
CA LEU A 11 3.82 -6.77 -0.90
C LEU A 11 2.78 -6.89 0.23
N ALA A 12 1.58 -7.41 -0.07
CA ALA A 12 0.51 -7.61 0.91
C ALA A 12 0.95 -8.52 2.07
N ASP A 13 1.61 -9.64 1.76
CA ASP A 13 2.14 -10.58 2.75
C ASP A 13 3.19 -9.91 3.65
N TRP A 14 4.07 -9.08 3.07
CA TRP A 14 5.05 -8.35 3.85
C TRP A 14 4.41 -7.28 4.75
N ILE A 15 3.40 -6.55 4.27
CA ILE A 15 2.63 -5.60 5.09
C ILE A 15 1.97 -6.33 6.26
N LYS A 16 1.34 -7.48 6.00
CA LYS A 16 0.72 -8.33 7.02
C LYS A 16 1.73 -8.80 8.07
N ALA A 17 2.90 -9.29 7.63
CA ALA A 17 3.97 -9.70 8.54
C ALA A 17 4.51 -8.53 9.36
N SER A 18 4.63 -7.34 8.76
CA SER A 18 5.11 -6.13 9.42
C SER A 18 4.11 -5.57 10.45
N SER A 19 2.84 -5.96 10.33
CA SER A 19 1.74 -5.59 11.23
C SER A 19 1.59 -6.55 12.42
N ALA A 20 2.29 -7.68 12.42
CA ALA A 20 2.19 -8.70 13.46
C ALA A 20 2.84 -8.23 14.79
N PRO A 21 2.35 -8.73 15.96
CA PRO A 21 2.96 -8.44 17.24
C PRO A 21 4.46 -8.78 17.27
N ARG A 22 5.24 -7.94 17.95
CA ARG A 22 6.69 -8.14 18.10
C ARG A 22 7.01 -8.65 19.49
N LYS A 23 7.91 -9.63 19.58
CA LYS A 23 8.42 -10.12 20.87
C LYS A 23 9.33 -9.06 21.50
N THR A 24 9.10 -8.76 22.77
CA THR A 24 9.96 -7.89 23.57
C THR A 24 11.09 -8.72 24.21
N PRO A 25 12.27 -8.12 24.45
CA PRO A 25 13.39 -8.81 25.10
C PRO A 25 13.07 -9.37 26.50
N LEU A 26 12.04 -8.84 27.17
CA LEU A 26 11.62 -9.24 28.52
C LEU A 26 10.48 -10.29 28.52
N GLY A 27 10.15 -10.88 27.37
CA GLY A 27 9.20 -11.99 27.27
C GLY A 27 7.73 -11.61 27.11
N GLY A 28 7.41 -10.33 26.93
CA GLY A 28 6.08 -9.84 26.53
C GLY A 28 5.97 -9.57 25.02
N ASP A 29 4.78 -9.17 24.56
CA ASP A 29 4.53 -8.80 23.18
C ASP A 29 4.16 -7.32 23.08
N THR A 30 4.59 -6.66 22.01
CA THR A 30 4.13 -5.32 21.63
C THR A 30 3.21 -5.45 20.44
N GLU A 31 1.96 -5.01 20.60
CA GLU A 31 1.05 -4.84 19.48
C GLU A 31 1.58 -3.77 18.53
N VAL A 32 1.71 -4.15 17.26
CA VAL A 32 2.15 -3.23 16.21
C VAL A 32 0.94 -2.61 15.54
N GLY A 33 -0.04 -3.40 15.11
CA GLY A 33 -1.21 -2.94 14.34
C GLY A 33 -0.95 -2.81 12.85
N PRO A 34 -1.97 -2.40 12.08
CA PRO A 34 -1.89 -2.32 10.63
C PRO A 34 -0.79 -1.36 10.20
N PHE A 35 0.20 -1.88 9.47
CA PHE A 35 1.34 -1.12 8.99
C PHE A 35 0.97 -0.19 7.83
N ALA A 36 0.12 -0.68 6.93
CA ALA A 36 -0.54 0.03 5.84
C ALA A 36 -1.75 -0.80 5.38
N VAL A 37 -2.67 -0.21 4.62
CA VAL A 37 -3.83 -0.92 4.09
C VAL A 37 -3.85 -0.81 2.56
N LEU A 38 -3.87 -1.95 1.86
CA LEU A 38 -4.07 -1.96 0.42
C LEU A 38 -5.56 -1.80 0.11
N VAL A 39 -5.91 -0.81 -0.70
CA VAL A 39 -7.29 -0.45 -1.03
C VAL A 39 -7.50 -0.59 -2.54
N PRO A 40 -8.24 -1.63 -3.00
CA PRO A 40 -8.63 -1.75 -4.39
C PRO A 40 -9.51 -0.58 -4.81
N LEU A 41 -9.20 0.01 -5.95
CA LEU A 41 -9.99 1.09 -6.54
C LEU A 41 -9.99 0.95 -8.06
N ALA A 42 -11.11 1.31 -8.70
CA ALA A 42 -11.17 1.32 -10.16
C ALA A 42 -10.29 2.45 -10.73
N ALA A 43 -9.72 2.24 -11.92
CA ALA A 43 -8.76 3.18 -12.51
C ALA A 43 -9.36 4.58 -12.74
N ASP A 44 -10.65 4.64 -13.08
CA ASP A 44 -11.41 5.85 -13.35
C ASP A 44 -11.93 6.56 -12.08
N GLN A 45 -11.61 6.04 -10.89
CA GLN A 45 -12.03 6.61 -9.62
C GLN A 45 -10.89 7.34 -8.92
N ALA A 46 -11.26 8.41 -8.22
CA ALA A 46 -10.39 9.11 -7.29
C ALA A 46 -10.52 8.51 -5.87
N PRO A 47 -9.46 8.55 -5.05
CA PRO A 47 -9.52 8.19 -3.64
C PRO A 47 -10.67 8.92 -2.91
N ALA A 48 -11.43 8.20 -2.09
CA ALA A 48 -12.44 8.87 -1.26
C ALA A 48 -11.75 9.82 -0.25
N PRO A 49 -12.19 11.09 -0.12
CA PRO A 49 -11.54 12.08 0.74
C PRO A 49 -11.67 11.77 2.25
N THR A 50 -12.50 10.79 2.60
CA THR A 50 -12.84 10.44 3.99
C THR A 50 -12.04 9.27 4.55
N PHE A 51 -10.99 8.80 3.86
CA PHE A 51 -10.14 7.75 4.43
C PHE A 51 -9.45 8.22 5.70
N ASP A 52 -9.39 7.32 6.68
CA ASP A 52 -8.60 7.58 7.88
C ASP A 52 -7.12 7.72 7.51
N ARG A 53 -6.58 8.93 7.71
CA ARG A 53 -5.16 9.23 7.49
C ARG A 53 -4.26 8.38 8.39
N GLU A 54 -4.78 7.87 9.50
CA GLU A 54 -4.05 6.99 10.42
C GLU A 54 -3.81 5.58 9.86
N ALA A 55 -4.70 5.10 8.99
CA ALA A 55 -4.63 3.78 8.39
C ALA A 55 -3.56 3.61 7.32
N LEU A 56 -2.96 4.72 6.85
CA LEU A 56 -2.02 4.75 5.72
C LEU A 56 -2.53 3.92 4.52
N PRO A 57 -3.63 4.36 3.87
CA PRO A 57 -4.16 3.67 2.70
C PRO A 57 -3.17 3.78 1.54
N LEU A 58 -2.94 2.66 0.86
CA LEU A 58 -2.23 2.57 -0.41
C LEU A 58 -3.22 2.04 -1.44
N TRP A 59 -3.50 2.81 -2.49
CA TRP A 59 -4.46 2.36 -3.50
C TRP A 59 -3.79 1.43 -4.50
N VAL A 60 -4.57 0.49 -5.02
CA VAL A 60 -4.13 -0.47 -6.05
C VAL A 60 -5.24 -0.59 -7.07
N LEU A 61 -4.88 -0.87 -8.32
CA LEU A 61 -5.90 -1.11 -9.35
C LEU A 61 -6.73 -2.34 -8.98
N GLN A 62 -8.05 -2.22 -9.01
CA GLN A 62 -8.96 -3.32 -8.70
C GLN A 62 -8.71 -4.56 -9.58
N ALA A 63 -8.29 -4.38 -10.83
CA ALA A 63 -7.91 -5.48 -11.72
C ALA A 63 -6.66 -6.24 -11.26
N GLN A 64 -5.75 -5.57 -10.52
CA GLN A 64 -4.52 -6.14 -9.98
C GLN A 64 -4.68 -6.67 -8.55
N ALA A 65 -5.77 -6.33 -7.87
CA ALA A 65 -6.03 -6.70 -6.49
C ALA A 65 -6.05 -8.24 -6.33
N PRO A 66 -5.26 -8.81 -5.39
CA PRO A 66 -5.38 -10.20 -5.01
C PRO A 66 -6.80 -10.53 -4.52
N ALA A 67 -7.25 -11.76 -4.75
CA ALA A 67 -8.58 -12.22 -4.31
C ALA A 67 -8.73 -12.19 -2.78
N ASP A 68 -7.64 -12.41 -2.04
CA ASP A 68 -7.61 -12.51 -0.58
C ASP A 68 -6.94 -11.29 0.08
N LEU A 69 -7.26 -10.08 -0.40
CA LEU A 69 -6.80 -8.89 0.32
C LEU A 69 -7.38 -8.86 1.74
N PRO A 70 -6.56 -8.54 2.74
CA PRO A 70 -7.07 -8.40 4.10
C PRO A 70 -8.17 -7.35 4.14
N ALA A 71 -9.14 -7.55 5.03
CA ALA A 71 -10.16 -6.53 5.27
C ALA A 71 -9.49 -5.19 5.59
N ILE A 72 -10.06 -4.11 5.07
CA ILE A 72 -9.62 -2.75 5.36
C ILE A 72 -9.82 -2.54 6.87
N ASP A 73 -8.71 -2.57 7.61
CA ASP A 73 -8.69 -2.27 9.04
C ASP A 73 -8.03 -0.92 9.23
N THR A 74 -8.87 0.09 9.46
CA THR A 74 -8.43 1.47 9.72
C THR A 74 -8.21 1.74 11.20
N SER A 75 -8.30 0.73 12.08
CA SER A 75 -8.08 0.95 13.51
C SER A 75 -6.59 1.14 13.80
N ALA A 76 -6.23 2.27 14.43
CA ALA A 76 -4.90 2.46 14.98
C ALA A 76 -4.83 1.79 16.36
N PRO A 77 -3.87 0.88 16.65
CA PRO A 77 -3.58 0.57 18.04
C PRO A 77 -2.98 1.81 18.69
N ALA A 78 -3.19 1.94 20.00
CA ALA A 78 -2.83 3.12 20.79
C ALA A 78 -1.31 3.48 20.81
N SER A 79 -0.46 2.70 20.13
CA SER A 79 1.00 2.77 20.18
C SER A 79 1.68 3.33 18.91
N GLN A 80 0.96 3.84 17.91
CA GLN A 80 1.56 4.25 16.62
C GLN A 80 1.52 5.75 16.29
N ASP A 81 2.62 6.46 16.60
CA ASP A 81 2.83 7.89 16.27
C ASP A 81 3.67 8.15 14.99
N HIS A 82 3.93 7.14 14.15
CA HIS A 82 5.02 7.20 13.14
C HIS A 82 4.61 6.94 11.67
N LYS A 83 3.46 7.49 11.23
CA LYS A 83 2.90 7.24 9.89
C LYS A 83 3.84 7.57 8.73
N ALA A 84 4.49 8.74 8.78
CA ALA A 84 5.45 9.17 7.76
C ALA A 84 6.67 8.23 7.68
N GLN A 85 7.09 7.67 8.82
CA GLN A 85 8.19 6.71 8.86
C GLN A 85 7.79 5.37 8.23
N ARG A 86 6.54 4.92 8.43
CA ARG A 86 6.01 3.70 7.77
C ARG A 86 5.98 3.86 6.25
N LEU A 87 5.41 4.96 5.75
CA LEU A 87 5.39 5.24 4.31
C LEU A 87 6.81 5.32 3.74
N GLY A 88 7.71 6.04 4.42
CA GLY A 88 9.12 6.09 4.05
C GLY A 88 9.80 4.73 4.02
N HIS A 89 9.44 3.82 4.93
CA HIS A 89 9.95 2.46 4.95
C HIS A 89 9.46 1.62 3.76
N ILE A 90 8.18 1.77 3.36
CA ILE A 90 7.65 1.11 2.16
C ILE A 90 8.39 1.60 0.91
N VAL A 91 8.52 2.93 0.79
CA VAL A 91 9.26 3.56 -0.32
C VAL A 91 10.68 3.03 -0.38
N TRP A 92 11.40 3.02 0.75
CA TRP A 92 12.76 2.50 0.84
C TRP A 92 12.85 1.03 0.39
N MET A 93 11.93 0.18 0.87
CA MET A 93 11.95 -1.25 0.54
C MET A 93 11.71 -1.54 -0.95
N VAL A 94 10.81 -0.79 -1.59
CA VAL A 94 10.58 -0.92 -3.04
C VAL A 94 11.79 -0.40 -3.82
N GLN A 95 12.35 0.76 -3.43
CA GLN A 95 13.51 1.36 -4.09
C GLN A 95 14.80 0.51 -3.98
N GLU A 96 14.99 -0.20 -2.87
CA GLU A 96 16.08 -1.17 -2.69
C GLU A 96 15.87 -2.47 -3.50
N GLY A 97 14.79 -2.57 -4.27
CA GLY A 97 14.53 -3.72 -5.14
C GLY A 97 14.00 -4.96 -4.41
N ARG A 98 13.52 -4.82 -3.17
CA ARG A 98 12.87 -5.94 -2.45
C ARG A 98 11.54 -6.35 -3.09
N PHE A 99 10.93 -5.44 -3.85
CA PHE A 99 9.70 -5.66 -4.61
C PHE A 99 9.90 -5.21 -6.08
N PRO A 100 10.67 -5.96 -6.88
CA PRO A 100 11.14 -5.50 -8.19
C PRO A 100 10.04 -5.31 -9.25
N GLY A 101 8.85 -5.86 -9.04
CA GLY A 101 7.68 -5.70 -9.92
C GLY A 101 6.59 -4.81 -9.33
N VAL A 102 6.93 -3.97 -8.37
CA VAL A 102 6.03 -2.95 -7.80
C VAL A 102 6.50 -1.57 -8.23
N GLN A 103 5.62 -0.82 -8.90
CA GLN A 103 5.82 0.59 -9.20
C GLN A 103 5.02 1.44 -8.21
N LEU A 104 5.72 2.35 -7.54
CA LEU A 104 5.10 3.37 -6.70
C LEU A 104 4.69 4.56 -7.57
N ILE A 105 3.47 5.05 -7.38
CA ILE A 105 2.91 6.19 -8.10
C ILE A 105 2.42 7.19 -7.06
N ASP A 106 2.90 8.41 -7.12
CA ASP A 106 2.49 9.45 -6.17
C ASP A 106 1.12 10.03 -6.58
N LEU A 107 0.16 10.01 -5.67
CA LEU A 107 -1.09 10.74 -5.80
C LEU A 107 -0.91 12.11 -5.13
N THR A 108 -0.91 13.15 -5.96
CA THR A 108 -0.61 14.52 -5.51
C THR A 108 -1.87 15.33 -5.20
N ASP A 109 -3.01 14.91 -5.76
CA ASP A 109 -4.32 15.53 -5.54
C ASP A 109 -5.32 14.42 -5.15
N PRO A 110 -6.04 14.54 -4.01
CA PRO A 110 -7.09 13.58 -3.64
C PRO A 110 -8.27 13.53 -4.64
N GLY A 111 -8.41 14.52 -5.53
CA GLY A 111 -9.37 14.50 -6.64
C GLY A 111 -8.85 13.85 -7.93
N GLU A 112 -7.57 13.46 -8.00
CA GLU A 112 -6.96 12.78 -9.15
C GLU A 112 -7.42 11.32 -9.21
N THR A 113 -7.82 10.86 -10.40
CA THR A 113 -8.11 9.44 -10.61
C THR A 113 -6.82 8.62 -10.67
N LEU A 114 -6.88 7.33 -10.35
CA LEU A 114 -5.71 6.46 -10.47
C LEU A 114 -5.15 6.43 -11.90
N GLN A 115 -6.04 6.46 -12.91
CA GLN A 115 -5.65 6.52 -14.32
C GLN A 115 -4.88 7.80 -14.63
N ALA A 116 -5.34 8.96 -14.14
CA ALA A 116 -4.66 10.22 -14.37
C ALA A 116 -3.25 10.23 -13.75
N ALA A 117 -3.10 9.69 -12.54
CA ALA A 117 -1.80 9.55 -11.90
C ALA A 117 -0.89 8.56 -12.65
N LEU A 118 -1.44 7.45 -13.15
CA LEU A 118 -0.71 6.47 -13.95
C LEU A 118 -0.20 7.08 -15.26
N ASP A 119 -1.05 7.79 -15.99
CA ASP A 119 -0.70 8.45 -17.26
C ASP A 119 0.37 9.52 -17.06
N ARG A 120 0.40 10.16 -15.89
CA ARG A 120 1.37 11.19 -15.52
C ARG A 120 2.74 10.63 -15.14
N GLU A 121 2.80 9.60 -14.29
CA GLU A 121 4.06 9.12 -13.72
C GLU A 121 4.63 7.88 -14.39
N ALA A 122 3.78 7.00 -14.91
CA ALA A 122 4.17 5.75 -15.51
C ALA A 122 3.42 5.50 -16.83
N PRO A 123 3.52 6.41 -17.82
CA PRO A 123 2.85 6.25 -19.10
C PRO A 123 3.31 4.97 -19.81
N GLY A 124 2.35 4.13 -20.20
CA GLY A 124 2.62 2.86 -20.89
C GLY A 124 3.09 1.73 -19.98
N LEU A 125 2.91 1.85 -18.66
CA LEU A 125 3.18 0.76 -17.72
C LEU A 125 2.41 -0.51 -18.12
N ASP A 126 3.12 -1.62 -18.23
CA ASP A 126 2.49 -2.93 -18.43
C ASP A 126 1.86 -3.38 -17.11
N LEU A 127 0.53 -3.27 -17.02
CA LEU A 127 -0.25 -3.60 -15.83
C LEU A 127 -0.46 -5.11 -15.62
N ASP A 128 -0.11 -5.95 -16.60
CA ASP A 128 -0.08 -7.40 -16.41
C ASP A 128 1.25 -7.85 -15.81
N GLN A 129 2.32 -7.11 -16.06
CA GLN A 129 3.67 -7.39 -15.55
C GLN A 129 4.00 -6.64 -14.25
N THR A 130 3.55 -5.40 -14.10
CA THR A 130 3.95 -4.51 -13.00
C THR A 130 2.76 -4.11 -12.12
N ALA A 131 2.89 -4.29 -10.81
CA ALA A 131 1.90 -3.85 -9.85
C ALA A 131 1.98 -2.34 -9.63
N ALA A 132 0.88 -1.62 -9.88
CA ALA A 132 0.78 -0.19 -9.61
C ALA A 132 0.26 0.03 -8.18
N VAL A 133 1.07 0.69 -7.35
CA VAL A 133 0.73 1.03 -5.96
C VAL A 133 0.77 2.54 -5.79
N PHE A 134 -0.37 3.12 -5.44
CA PHE A 134 -0.57 4.56 -5.40
C PHE A 134 -0.46 5.08 -3.97
N LEU A 135 0.37 6.10 -3.78
CA LEU A 135 0.74 6.64 -2.48
C LEU A 135 0.14 8.04 -2.27
N PRO A 136 -0.54 8.32 -1.15
CA PRO A 136 -0.97 9.69 -0.84
C PRO A 136 0.24 10.58 -0.53
N ARG A 137 0.37 11.72 -1.22
CA ARG A 137 1.42 12.72 -0.99
C ARG A 137 0.93 14.09 -0.52
N TRP A 138 -0.36 14.23 -0.25
CA TRP A 138 -1.00 15.46 0.26
C TRP A 138 -1.03 15.55 1.80
#